data_AF-F3FYX3-F1
#
_entry.id   AF-F3FYX3-F1
#
_cell.length_a   1.000
_cell.length_b   1.000
_cell.length_c   1.000
_cell.angle_alpha   90.00
_cell.angle_beta   90.00
_cell.angle_gamma   90.00
#
_symmetry.space_group_name_H-M   'P 1'
#
loop_
_entity.id
_entity.type
_entity.pdbx_description
1 polymer ?
#
loop_
_entity_poly.entity_id
_entity_poly.type
_entity_poly.pdbx_seq_one_letter_code
_entity_poly.pdbx_strand_id
1 'polypeptide(L)' 'ANGKLDRIALPEPGDDAFDRHIFEAAQGALETALAAIWAEVLGVERV' A
#
# COMPACT_ATOMS: atom_id res chain seq x y z
N ALA A 1 -36.58 -11.32 -4.32
CA ALA A 1 -35.33 -10.95 -5.00
C ALA A 1 -34.24 -10.87 -3.94
N ASN A 2 -33.32 -11.83 -3.90
CA ASN A 2 -32.26 -11.86 -2.89
C ASN A 2 -31.16 -10.91 -3.37
N GLY A 3 -31.03 -9.73 -2.73
CA GLY A 3 -30.02 -8.70 -3.03
C GLY A 3 -28.58 -9.11 -2.71
N LYS A 4 -28.19 -10.32 -3.12
CA LYS A 4 -26.81 -10.80 -3.04
C LYS A 4 -26.04 -10.17 -4.18
N LEU A 5 -24.97 -9.46 -3.85
CA LEU A 5 -24.07 -8.83 -4.81
C LEU A 5 -23.38 -9.91 -5.66
N ASP A 6 -23.58 -9.87 -6.97
CA ASP A 6 -22.92 -10.76 -7.92
C ASP A 6 -21.47 -10.33 -8.12
N ARG A 7 -20.57 -10.94 -7.34
CA ARG A 7 -19.13 -10.63 -7.33
C ARG A 7 -18.43 -10.81 -8.69
N ILE A 8 -19.02 -11.59 -9.59
CA ILE A 8 -18.50 -11.85 -10.95
C ILE A 8 -18.89 -10.73 -11.91
N ALA A 9 -20.01 -10.03 -11.66
CA ALA A 9 -20.47 -8.92 -12.49
C ALA A 9 -19.85 -7.57 -12.10
N LEU A 10 -18.95 -7.56 -11.11
CA LEU A 10 -18.23 -6.35 -10.73
C LEU A 10 -17.23 -6.01 -11.85
N PRO A 11 -17.22 -4.76 -12.35
CA PRO A 11 -16.23 -4.33 -13.32
C PRO A 11 -14.84 -4.39 -12.70
N GLU A 12 -13.83 -4.70 -13.51
CA GLU A 12 -12.45 -4.60 -13.07
C GLU A 12 -12.13 -3.14 -12.69
N PRO A 13 -11.40 -2.91 -11.60
CA PRO A 13 -10.92 -1.57 -11.26
C PRO A 13 -10.04 -1.02 -12.40
N GLY A 14 -10.21 0.25 -12.74
CA GLY A 14 -9.30 0.94 -13.66
C GLY A 14 -7.88 1.05 -13.08
N ASP A 15 -6.89 1.36 -13.93
CA ASP A 15 -5.49 1.51 -13.51
C ASP A 15 -5.27 2.61 -12.45
N ASP A 16 -6.20 3.56 -12.38
CA ASP A 16 -6.29 4.68 -11.44
C ASP A 16 -7.01 4.31 -10.13
N ALA A 17 -7.69 3.16 -10.09
CA ALA A 17 -8.32 2.66 -8.88
C ALA A 17 -7.30 2.12 -7.86
N PHE A 18 -6.04 1.91 -8.29
CA PHE A 18 -4.93 1.55 -7.43
C PHE A 18 -4.17 2.80 -7.02
N ASP A 19 -4.19 3.10 -5.73
CA ASP A 19 -3.50 4.25 -5.16
C ASP A 19 -1.97 3.99 -5.15
N ARG A 20 -1.32 4.41 -6.24
CA ARG A 20 0.14 4.28 -6.40
C ARG A 20 0.82 5.33 -5.54
N HIS A 21 1.04 5.00 -4.28
CA HIS A 21 1.79 5.86 -3.38
C HIS A 21 3.17 6.11 -3.96
N ILE A 22 3.51 7.38 -4.17
CA ILE A 22 4.84 7.81 -4.58
C ILE A 22 5.74 7.63 -3.36
N PHE A 23 6.92 7.05 -3.56
CA PHE A 23 7.90 6.92 -2.49
C PHE A 23 8.28 8.30 -1.96
N GLU A 24 8.18 8.46 -0.64
CA GLU A 24 8.68 9.62 0.09
C GLU A 24 9.76 9.17 1.07
N ALA A 25 10.91 9.83 1.04
CA ALA A 25 12.01 9.50 1.93
C ALA A 25 11.67 9.93 3.37
N ALA A 26 12.05 9.10 4.33
CA ALA A 26 11.91 9.40 5.75
C ALA A 26 12.51 10.76 6.12
N GLN A 27 11.74 11.58 6.83
CA GLN A 27 12.08 12.94 7.20
C GLN A 27 12.39 13.03 8.69
N GLY A 28 13.57 13.57 8.99
CA GLY A 28 14.04 13.74 10.36
C GLY A 28 14.39 12.43 11.06
N ALA A 29 14.79 12.57 12.33
CA ALA A 29 15.40 11.46 13.08
C ALA A 29 14.42 10.33 13.41
N LEU A 30 13.16 10.68 13.72
CA LEU A 30 12.15 9.71 14.13
C LEU A 30 11.78 8.77 12.97
N GLU A 31 11.44 9.33 11.82
CA GLU A 31 11.03 8.55 10.65
C GLU A 31 12.20 7.69 10.14
N THR A 32 13.42 8.22 10.18
CA THR A 32 14.62 7.47 9.79
C THR A 32 14.83 6.24 10.70
N ALA A 33 14.68 6.41 12.01
CA ALA A 33 14.80 5.30 12.95
C ALA A 33 13.71 4.24 12.74
N LEU A 34 12.47 4.68 12.49
CA LEU A 34 11.36 3.79 12.24
C LEU A 34 11.53 3.03 10.92
N ALA A 35 11.93 3.72 9.84
CA ALA A 35 12.19 3.13 8.55
C ALA A 35 13.30 2.08 8.61
N ALA A 36 14.35 2.31 9.39
CA ALA A 36 15.43 1.35 9.60
C ALA A 36 14.94 0.06 10.28
N ILE A 37 14.11 0.18 11.33
CA ILE A 37 13.51 -0.97 12.02
C ILE A 37 12.65 -1.79 11.05
N TRP A 38 11.82 -1.11 10.26
CA TRP A 38 10.96 -1.80 9.30
C TRP A 38 11.73 -2.45 8.16
N ALA A 39 12.77 -1.79 7.64
CA ALA A 39 13.65 -2.36 6.63
C ALA A 39 14.31 -3.66 7.12
N GLU A 40 14.75 -3.69 8.38
CA GLU A 40 15.32 -4.89 9.01
C GLU A 40 14.29 -6.01 9.17
N VAL A 41 13.10 -5.69 9.70
CA VAL A 41 12.03 -6.67 9.95
C VAL A 41 11.49 -7.26 8.65
N LEU A 42 11.34 -6.43 7.62
CA LEU A 42 10.78 -6.84 6.33
C LEU A 42 11.86 -7.41 5.38
N GLY A 43 13.15 -7.24 5.70
CA GLY A 43 14.26 -7.69 4.86
C GLY A 43 14.34 -6.93 3.52
N VAL A 44 13.93 -5.67 3.51
CA VAL A 44 13.90 -4.82 2.31
C VAL A 44 14.90 -3.67 2.43
N GLU A 45 15.42 -3.19 1.30
CA GLU A 45 16.40 -2.11 1.29
C GLU A 45 15.77 -0.75 1.70
N ARG A 46 14.50 -0.53 1.36
CA ARG A 46 13.75 0.70 1.64
C ARG A 46 12.28 0.40 1.90
N VAL A 47 11.69 1.18 2.78
CA VAL A 47 10.25 1.21 3.09
C VAL A 47 9.66 2.56 2.72
#